data_AF-A0A1W6K390-F1
#
_entry.id   AF-A0A1W6K390-F1
#
_cell.length_a   1.000
_cell.length_b   1.000
_cell.length_c   1.000
_cell.angle_alpha   90.00
_cell.angle_beta   90.00
_cell.angle_gamma   90.00
#
_symmetry.space_group_name_H-M   'P 1'
#
loop_
_entity.id
_entity.type
_entity.pdbx_description
1 polymer ?
#
loop_
_entity_poly.entity_id
_entity_poly.type
_entity_poly.pdbx_seq_one_letter_code
_entity_poly.pdbx_strand_id
1 'polypeptide(L)'
;MKNESCIDVKRDICDNPSIVLMNKEEFKKVFQKEAYLKVIVNPDYKEAEMSKSYYYYILEKLKKINLIDKDNKLTFTIIVSFQLDERDFAIKFEPILVFLSKNRKILYIFDVRKRCNVDEELLKELGMNDKRQYSCRKIIENIYKLILESILNKGVIYV
;
A
#
# COMPACT_ATOMS: atom_id res chain seq x y z
N MET A 1 -0.22 -21.95 5.90
CA MET A 1 0.47 -20.86 5.15
C MET A 1 -0.51 -19.70 5.06
N LYS A 2 -0.25 -18.59 5.75
CA LYS A 2 -1.19 -17.46 5.89
C LYS A 2 -1.40 -16.77 4.53
N ASN A 3 -2.63 -16.86 4.04
CA ASN A 3 -3.21 -16.09 2.95
C ASN A 3 -3.38 -14.65 3.44
N GLU A 4 -2.96 -13.65 2.66
CA GLU A 4 -3.04 -12.21 2.99
C GLU A 4 -2.46 -11.78 4.35
N SER A 5 -1.60 -10.76 4.32
CA SER A 5 -1.24 -10.08 5.56
C SER A 5 -2.16 -8.87 5.72
N CYS A 6 -3.16 -9.01 6.58
CA CYS A 6 -3.92 -7.89 7.11
C CYS A 6 -3.25 -7.44 8.42
N ILE A 7 -2.93 -6.16 8.53
CA ILE A 7 -2.21 -5.60 9.67
C ILE A 7 -2.98 -4.38 10.17
N ASP A 8 -3.31 -4.37 11.45
CA ASP A 8 -3.95 -3.22 12.09
C ASP A 8 -3.02 -2.02 12.07
N VAL A 9 -3.56 -0.87 11.69
CA VAL A 9 -2.85 0.40 11.58
C VAL A 9 -3.33 1.31 12.69
N LYS A 10 -2.41 1.70 13.56
CA LYS A 10 -2.69 2.65 14.65
C LYS A 10 -2.34 4.08 14.27
N ARG A 11 -1.38 4.25 13.35
CA ARG A 11 -1.01 5.55 12.79
C ARG A 11 -2.19 6.19 12.06
N ASP A 12 -2.33 7.50 12.20
CA ASP A 12 -3.35 8.25 11.48
C ASP A 12 -3.07 8.33 9.98
N ILE A 13 -4.14 8.51 9.21
CA ILE A 13 -4.11 8.62 7.75
C ILE A 13 -4.47 10.06 7.41
N CYS A 14 -3.77 10.66 6.45
CA CYS A 14 -4.05 12.03 6.03
C CYS A 14 -5.43 12.14 5.37
N ASP A 15 -5.89 13.38 5.16
CA ASP A 15 -7.22 13.61 4.60
C ASP A 15 -7.32 13.16 3.15
N ASN A 16 -6.26 13.38 2.36
CA ASN A 16 -6.19 13.13 0.93
C ASN A 16 -5.04 12.16 0.57
N PRO A 17 -5.14 10.87 0.95
CA PRO A 17 -4.12 9.89 0.64
C PRO A 17 -4.07 9.59 -0.87
N SER A 18 -2.86 9.37 -1.40
CA SER A 18 -2.61 9.20 -2.83
C SER A 18 -2.46 7.73 -3.23
N ILE A 19 -2.41 7.49 -4.54
CA ILE A 19 -1.93 6.23 -5.12
C ILE A 19 -0.45 6.42 -5.43
N VAL A 20 0.39 5.52 -4.93
CA VAL A 20 1.85 5.58 -5.08
C VAL A 20 2.31 4.45 -6.01
N LEU A 21 3.07 4.81 -7.04
CA LEU A 21 3.86 3.83 -7.78
C LEU A 21 5.26 3.79 -7.20
N MET A 22 5.63 2.63 -6.70
CA MET A 22 6.91 2.45 -6.03
C MET A 22 7.79 1.51 -6.84
N ASN A 23 9.05 1.88 -7.06
CA ASN A 23 9.96 0.94 -7.71
C ASN A 23 10.08 -0.35 -6.88
N LYS A 24 10.32 -1.47 -7.56
CA LYS A 24 10.38 -2.82 -6.97
C LYS A 24 11.33 -2.94 -5.79
N GLU A 25 12.50 -2.35 -5.88
CA GLU A 25 13.51 -2.49 -4.83
C GLU A 25 13.14 -1.68 -3.58
N GLU A 26 12.58 -0.49 -3.74
CA GLU A 26 12.07 0.31 -2.62
C GLU A 26 10.85 -0.35 -1.97
N PHE A 27 9.95 -0.90 -2.78
CA PHE A 27 8.79 -1.65 -2.28
C PHE A 27 9.21 -2.84 -1.40
N LYS A 28 10.18 -3.64 -1.86
CA LYS A 28 10.72 -4.74 -1.05
C LYS A 28 11.34 -4.25 0.25
N LYS A 29 12.11 -3.16 0.22
CA LYS A 29 12.72 -2.60 1.44
C LYS A 29 11.66 -2.18 2.46
N VAL A 30 10.54 -1.62 2.02
CA VAL A 30 9.49 -1.10 2.89
C VAL A 30 8.55 -2.20 3.37
N PHE A 31 8.02 -3.02 2.46
CA PHE A 31 6.91 -3.93 2.77
C PHE A 31 7.32 -5.39 3.00
N GLN A 32 8.58 -5.75 2.75
CA GLN A 32 9.09 -7.09 3.10
C GLN A 32 10.00 -7.07 4.35
N LYS A 33 10.39 -5.89 4.84
CA LYS A 33 11.15 -5.76 6.09
C LYS A 33 10.22 -5.41 7.25
N GLU A 34 10.18 -6.29 8.25
CA GLU A 34 9.35 -6.14 9.44
C GLU A 34 9.53 -4.79 10.13
N ALA A 35 10.77 -4.30 10.23
CA ALA A 35 11.08 -3.02 10.87
C ALA A 35 10.38 -1.82 10.20
N TYR A 36 10.28 -1.79 8.86
CA TYR A 36 9.60 -0.69 8.15
C TYR A 36 8.08 -0.80 8.32
N LEU A 37 7.53 -2.01 8.21
CA LEU A 37 6.12 -2.26 8.48
C LEU A 37 5.73 -1.82 9.90
N LYS A 38 6.55 -2.12 10.91
CA LYS A 38 6.32 -1.70 12.30
C LYS A 38 6.22 -0.18 12.43
N VAL A 39 7.07 0.59 11.75
CA VAL A 39 7.00 2.06 11.77
C VAL A 39 5.82 2.61 10.96
N ILE A 40 5.44 1.96 9.85
CA ILE A 40 4.25 2.33 9.08
C ILE A 40 3.00 2.23 9.96
N VAL A 41 2.83 1.11 10.66
CA VAL A 41 1.56 0.81 11.35
C VAL A 41 1.47 1.42 12.75
N ASN A 42 2.60 1.68 13.43
CA ASN A 42 2.60 2.23 14.79
C ASN A 42 3.02 3.71 14.82
N PRO A 43 2.39 4.56 15.66
CA PRO A 43 2.69 5.99 15.75
C PRO A 43 3.98 6.30 16.53
N ASP A 44 4.44 5.41 17.41
CA ASP A 44 5.65 5.61 18.22
C ASP A 44 6.50 4.34 18.41
N TYR A 45 7.71 4.55 18.93
CA TYR A 45 8.73 3.51 19.08
C TYR A 45 8.41 2.46 20.15
N LYS A 46 7.64 2.80 21.18
CA LYS A 46 7.24 1.87 22.24
C LYS A 46 6.22 0.88 21.69
N GLU A 47 5.21 1.38 20.99
CA GLU A 47 4.21 0.55 20.33
C GLU A 47 4.79 -0.30 19.19
N ALA A 48 5.80 0.22 18.49
CA ALA A 48 6.55 -0.54 17.49
C ALA A 48 7.48 -1.60 18.10
N GLU A 49 7.72 -1.59 19.42
CA GLU A 49 8.71 -2.43 20.11
C GLU A 49 10.12 -2.28 19.52
N MET A 50 10.54 -1.04 19.28
CA MET A 50 11.82 -0.71 18.65
C MET A 50 12.64 0.26 19.50
N SER A 51 13.96 0.28 19.28
CA SER A 51 14.78 1.35 19.87
C SER A 51 14.39 2.71 19.29
N LYS A 52 14.40 3.74 20.14
CA LYS A 52 14.02 5.10 19.76
C LYS A 52 14.79 5.59 18.53
N SER A 53 16.11 5.47 18.55
CA SER A 53 16.98 5.92 17.46
C SER A 53 16.68 5.21 16.14
N TYR A 54 16.42 3.90 16.17
CA TYR A 54 16.15 3.12 14.97
C TYR A 54 14.77 3.40 14.39
N TYR A 55 13.76 3.57 15.26
CA TYR A 55 12.42 4.00 14.87
C TYR A 55 12.45 5.32 14.12
N TYR A 56 13.07 6.36 14.69
CA TYR A 56 13.14 7.68 14.06
C TYR A 56 13.99 7.66 12.79
N TYR A 57 15.04 6.85 12.72
CA TYR A 57 15.80 6.64 11.49
C TYR A 57 14.93 6.11 10.34
N ILE A 58 14.08 5.11 10.61
CA ILE A 58 13.15 4.58 9.60
C ILE A 58 12.03 5.57 9.29
N LEU A 59 11.46 6.23 10.29
CA LEU A 59 10.42 7.25 10.11
C LEU A 59 10.88 8.35 9.15
N GLU A 60 12.09 8.85 9.33
CA GLU A 60 12.66 9.87 8.43
C GLU A 60 12.88 9.34 7.01
N LYS A 61 13.20 8.06 6.82
CA LYS A 61 13.24 7.45 5.49
C LYS A 61 11.86 7.38 4.84
N LEU A 62 10.85 6.95 5.61
CA LEU A 62 9.47 6.86 5.13
C LEU A 62 8.90 8.25 4.77
N LYS A 63 9.30 9.30 5.50
CA LYS A 63 8.99 10.69 5.16
C LYS A 63 9.64 11.14 3.86
N LYS A 64 10.91 10.81 3.64
CA LYS A 64 11.63 11.16 2.41
C LYS A 64 11.01 10.57 1.14
N ILE A 65 10.36 9.42 1.26
CA ILE A 65 9.63 8.76 0.15
C ILE A 65 8.12 9.06 0.20
N ASN A 66 7.70 10.07 0.96
CA ASN A 66 6.33 10.54 1.07
C ASN A 66 5.30 9.44 1.39
N LEU A 67 5.66 8.42 2.17
CA LEU A 67 4.69 7.46 2.73
C LEU A 67 4.13 7.91 4.08
N ILE A 68 4.86 8.81 4.74
CA ILE A 68 4.47 9.48 5.97
C ILE A 68 4.70 10.98 5.78
N ASP A 69 3.75 11.83 6.16
CA ASP A 69 3.92 13.28 6.07
C ASP A 69 4.68 13.87 7.27
N LYS A 70 4.87 15.19 7.24
CA LYS A 70 5.51 15.95 8.32
C LYS A 70 4.78 15.85 9.66
N ASP A 71 3.47 15.60 9.61
CA ASP A 71 2.57 15.47 10.77
C ASP A 71 2.46 14.00 11.20
N ASN A 72 3.34 13.13 10.68
CA ASN A 72 3.44 11.70 10.97
C ASN A 72 2.22 10.87 10.55
N LYS A 73 1.43 11.33 9.57
CA LYS A 73 0.28 10.61 9.03
C LYS A 73 0.64 9.83 7.77
N LEU A 74 -0.03 8.70 7.54
CA LEU A 74 0.07 7.93 6.30
C LEU A 74 -0.55 8.68 5.13
N THR A 75 0.13 8.69 4.00
CA THR A 75 -0.19 9.53 2.85
C THR A 75 -0.68 8.76 1.63
N PHE A 76 -0.91 7.46 1.75
CA PHE A 76 -1.27 6.58 0.63
C PHE A 76 -2.51 5.76 0.92
N THR A 77 -3.25 5.42 -0.13
CA THR A 77 -4.35 4.43 -0.10
C THR A 77 -3.92 3.16 -0.81
N ILE A 78 -3.19 3.28 -1.91
CA ILE A 78 -2.72 2.16 -2.73
C ILE A 78 -1.25 2.35 -3.02
N ILE A 79 -0.47 1.29 -2.86
CA ILE A 79 0.91 1.25 -3.34
C ILE A 79 1.03 0.07 -4.30
N VAL A 80 1.47 0.37 -5.51
CA VAL A 80 1.78 -0.66 -6.50
C VAL A 80 3.24 -0.62 -6.83
N SER A 81 3.84 -1.80 -6.79
CA SER A 81 5.22 -1.96 -7.15
C SER A 81 5.37 -2.07 -8.67
N PHE A 82 6.36 -1.38 -9.23
CA PHE A 82 6.68 -1.47 -10.65
C PHE A 82 8.17 -1.69 -10.91
N GLN A 83 8.47 -2.19 -12.10
CA GLN A 83 9.79 -2.22 -12.69
C GLN A 83 9.71 -1.68 -14.12
N LEU A 84 10.73 -0.93 -14.53
CA LEU A 84 10.87 -0.52 -15.93
C LEU A 84 11.49 -1.67 -16.71
N ASP A 85 10.88 -2.00 -17.83
CA ASP A 85 11.49 -2.87 -18.82
C ASP A 85 12.13 -2.01 -19.91
N GLU A 86 13.45 -1.94 -19.89
CA GLU A 86 14.24 -1.17 -20.86
C GLU A 86 14.17 -1.73 -22.27
N ARG A 87 13.82 -3.02 -22.45
CA ARG A 87 13.73 -3.65 -23.78
C ARG A 87 12.46 -3.23 -24.50
N ASP A 88 11.36 -3.17 -23.76
CA ASP A 88 10.03 -2.90 -24.31
C ASP A 88 9.56 -1.45 -24.04
N PHE A 89 10.39 -0.62 -23.39
CA PHE A 89 10.02 0.70 -22.86
C PHE A 89 8.69 0.66 -22.09
N ALA A 90 8.49 -0.40 -21.29
CA ALA A 90 7.22 -0.70 -20.64
C ALA A 90 7.33 -0.61 -19.12
N ILE A 91 6.25 -0.16 -18.46
CA ILE A 91 6.09 -0.26 -17.01
C ILE A 91 5.46 -1.62 -16.70
N LYS A 92 6.20 -2.50 -16.03
CA LYS A 92 5.70 -3.79 -15.56
C LYS A 92 5.32 -3.68 -14.09
N PHE A 93 4.04 -3.84 -13.79
CA PHE A 93 3.58 -3.93 -12.41
C PHE A 93 3.89 -5.29 -11.81
N GLU A 94 4.37 -5.28 -10.57
CA GLU A 94 4.57 -6.49 -9.80
C GLU A 94 3.23 -7.07 -9.34
N PRO A 95 3.15 -8.39 -9.15
CA PRO A 95 1.94 -9.06 -8.70
C PRO A 95 1.53 -8.72 -7.25
N ILE A 96 2.28 -7.87 -6.55
CA ILE A 96 2.05 -7.54 -5.14
C ILE A 96 1.66 -6.07 -5.03
N LEU A 97 0.61 -5.80 -4.28
CA LEU A 97 0.13 -4.44 -3.99
C LEU A 97 -0.23 -4.30 -2.52
N VAL A 98 -0.22 -3.05 -2.05
CA VAL A 98 -0.64 -2.68 -0.70
C VAL A 98 -1.87 -1.79 -0.80
N PHE A 99 -2.88 -2.09 0.01
CA PHE A 99 -4.07 -1.28 0.16
C PHE A 99 -4.21 -0.86 1.63
N LEU A 100 -4.43 0.42 1.88
CA LEU A 100 -4.71 0.96 3.20
C LEU A 100 -6.18 1.35 3.28
N SER A 101 -6.96 0.60 4.06
CA SER A 101 -8.35 0.97 4.36
C SER A 101 -8.37 2.15 5.32
N LYS A 102 -8.96 3.26 4.88
CA LYS A 102 -9.07 4.47 5.70
C LYS A 102 -10.09 4.28 6.82
N ASN A 103 -11.19 3.60 6.54
CA ASN A 103 -12.29 3.46 7.49
C ASN A 103 -11.95 2.47 8.60
N ARG A 104 -11.31 1.35 8.24
CA ARG A 104 -10.99 0.28 9.20
C ARG A 104 -9.61 0.42 9.82
N LYS A 105 -8.77 1.31 9.27
CA LYS A 105 -7.35 1.41 9.59
C LYS A 105 -6.65 0.05 9.52
N ILE A 106 -6.78 -0.64 8.38
CA ILE A 106 -6.12 -1.93 8.12
C ILE A 106 -5.26 -1.80 6.86
N LEU A 107 -4.03 -2.28 6.95
CA LEU A 107 -3.11 -2.43 5.83
C LEU A 107 -3.22 -3.85 5.28
N TYR A 108 -3.61 -3.97 4.01
CA TYR A 108 -3.71 -5.22 3.29
C TYR A 108 -2.54 -5.36 2.32
N ILE A 109 -1.85 -6.50 2.37
CA ILE A 109 -0.83 -6.86 1.38
C ILE A 109 -1.37 -7.99 0.51
N PHE A 110 -1.71 -7.67 -0.74
CA PHE A 110 -2.27 -8.61 -1.71
C PHE A 110 -1.19 -9.13 -2.64
N ASP A 111 -1.23 -10.42 -2.96
CA ASP A 111 -0.46 -11.05 -4.04
C ASP A 111 -1.44 -11.67 -5.03
N VAL A 112 -1.51 -11.14 -6.26
CA VAL A 112 -2.45 -11.60 -7.31
C VAL A 112 -2.31 -13.06 -7.67
N ARG A 113 -1.12 -13.63 -7.42
CA ARG A 113 -0.85 -15.04 -7.72
C ARG A 113 -1.51 -15.95 -6.70
N LYS A 114 -1.95 -15.41 -5.57
CA LYS A 114 -2.54 -16.15 -4.47
C LYS A 114 -4.06 -15.92 -4.42
N ARG A 115 -4.75 -16.89 -3.82
CA ARG A 115 -6.14 -16.67 -3.39
C ARG A 115 -6.14 -15.70 -2.21
N CYS A 116 -7.19 -14.93 -2.15
CA CYS A 116 -7.40 -13.84 -1.24
C CYS A 116 -8.90 -13.81 -0.85
N ASN A 117 -9.21 -13.49 0.39
CA ASN A 117 -10.55 -13.42 0.92
C ASN A 117 -10.81 -11.98 1.36
N VAL A 118 -11.56 -11.27 0.53
CA VAL A 118 -11.91 -9.87 0.77
C VAL A 118 -13.36 -9.77 1.23
N ASP A 119 -13.57 -9.04 2.32
CA ASP A 119 -14.91 -8.79 2.85
C ASP A 119 -15.64 -7.64 2.13
N GLU A 120 -16.94 -7.52 2.40
CA GLU A 120 -17.84 -6.58 1.73
C GLU A 120 -17.46 -5.11 1.95
N GLU A 121 -16.88 -4.77 3.10
CA GLU A 121 -16.51 -3.40 3.43
C GLU A 121 -15.30 -2.95 2.62
N LEU A 122 -14.29 -3.81 2.49
CA LEU A 122 -13.15 -3.54 1.63
C LEU A 122 -13.56 -3.44 0.15
N LEU A 123 -14.50 -4.28 -0.30
CA LEU A 123 -15.05 -4.17 -1.65
C LEU A 123 -15.72 -2.80 -1.88
N LYS A 124 -16.49 -2.30 -0.91
CA LYS A 124 -17.10 -0.97 -0.98
C LYS A 124 -16.05 0.14 -1.08
N GLU A 125 -14.98 0.08 -0.29
CA GLU A 125 -13.87 1.05 -0.38
C GLU A 125 -13.16 1.01 -1.73
N LEU A 126 -13.11 -0.15 -2.38
CA LEU A 126 -12.59 -0.31 -3.74
C LEU A 126 -13.61 0.10 -4.83
N GLY A 127 -14.79 0.60 -4.45
CA GLY A 127 -15.85 0.98 -5.40
C GLY A 127 -16.59 -0.21 -6.02
N MET A 128 -16.51 -1.38 -5.39
CA MET A 128 -17.11 -2.63 -5.87
C MET A 128 -18.42 -2.88 -5.11
N ASN A 129 -19.55 -2.57 -5.75
CA ASN A 129 -20.88 -2.57 -5.12
C ASN A 129 -21.70 -3.86 -5.34
N ASP A 130 -21.15 -4.86 -6.04
CA ASP A 130 -21.92 -6.04 -6.46
C ASP A 130 -21.76 -7.18 -5.45
N LYS A 131 -22.86 -7.80 -4.99
CA LYS A 131 -22.85 -8.88 -3.97
C LYS A 131 -22.24 -10.20 -4.43
N ARG A 132 -21.54 -10.22 -5.57
CA ARG A 132 -20.94 -11.44 -6.12
C ARG A 132 -19.65 -11.73 -5.36
N GLN A 133 -19.36 -13.00 -5.11
CA GLN A 133 -18.01 -13.42 -4.73
C GLN A 133 -17.03 -12.88 -5.80
N TYR A 134 -16.23 -11.90 -5.43
CA TYR A 134 -15.16 -11.42 -6.27
C TYR A 134 -13.97 -12.36 -6.12
N SER A 135 -13.52 -12.92 -7.24
CA SER A 135 -12.20 -13.53 -7.27
C SER A 135 -11.15 -12.45 -7.07
N CYS A 136 -10.02 -12.79 -6.46
CA CYS A 136 -8.88 -11.89 -6.30
C CYS A 136 -8.45 -11.22 -7.58
N ARG A 137 -8.51 -11.98 -8.66
CA ARG A 137 -8.26 -11.47 -9.99
C ARG A 137 -9.12 -10.24 -10.31
N LYS A 138 -10.44 -10.28 -10.03
CA LYS A 138 -11.33 -9.13 -10.27
C LYS A 138 -11.03 -7.94 -9.36
N ILE A 139 -10.69 -8.21 -8.09
CA ILE A 139 -10.33 -7.17 -7.13
C ILE A 139 -9.09 -6.43 -7.62
N ILE A 140 -8.07 -7.19 -8.02
CA ILE A 140 -6.84 -6.58 -8.51
C ILE A 140 -7.04 -5.94 -9.91
N GLU A 141 -7.80 -6.54 -10.81
CA GLU A 141 -8.19 -5.89 -12.09
C GLU A 141 -8.85 -4.53 -11.83
N ASN A 142 -9.71 -4.44 -10.81
CA ASN A 142 -10.34 -3.19 -10.42
C ASN A 142 -9.33 -2.20 -9.81
N ILE A 143 -8.40 -2.66 -8.96
CA ILE A 143 -7.31 -1.82 -8.45
C ILE A 143 -6.45 -1.27 -9.60
N TYR A 144 -6.06 -2.11 -10.56
CA TYR A 144 -5.32 -1.67 -11.74
C TYR A 144 -6.11 -0.68 -12.58
N LYS A 145 -7.42 -0.86 -12.71
CA LYS A 145 -8.30 0.10 -13.38
C LYS A 145 -8.31 1.45 -12.66
N LEU A 146 -8.46 1.47 -11.34
CA LEU A 146 -8.39 2.70 -10.53
C LEU A 146 -7.04 3.41 -10.70
N ILE A 147 -5.95 2.65 -10.72
CA ILE A 147 -4.60 3.19 -10.96
C ILE A 147 -4.51 3.78 -12.35
N LEU A 148 -4.90 3.03 -13.38
CA LEU A 148 -4.84 3.47 -14.77
C LEU A 148 -5.68 4.73 -14.99
N GLU A 149 -6.91 4.77 -14.47
CA GLU A 149 -7.77 5.95 -14.51
C GLU A 149 -7.12 7.14 -13.80
N SER A 150 -6.48 6.93 -12.65
CA SER A 150 -5.74 7.99 -11.95
C SER A 150 -4.56 8.51 -12.79
N ILE A 151 -3.82 7.62 -13.46
CA ILE A 151 -2.70 7.97 -14.35
C ILE A 151 -3.20 8.78 -15.54
N LEU A 152 -4.24 8.28 -16.23
CA LEU A 152 -4.79 8.91 -17.43
C LEU A 152 -5.44 10.26 -17.13
N ASN A 153 -6.18 10.39 -16.02
CA ASN A 153 -6.91 11.61 -15.69
C ASN A 153 -6.01 12.72 -15.12
N LYS A 154 -4.99 12.37 -14.32
CA LYS A 154 -4.16 13.36 -13.63
C LYS A 154 -2.85 13.66 -14.34
N GLY A 155 -2.38 12.77 -15.22
CA GLY A 155 -1.09 12.91 -15.92
C GLY A 155 0.14 12.95 -14.98
N VAL A 156 -0.07 12.75 -13.67
CA VAL A 156 0.94 12.90 -12.62
C VAL A 156 0.82 11.73 -11.66
N ILE A 157 1.94 11.07 -11.42
CA ILE A 157 2.13 10.05 -10.39
C ILE A 157 3.17 10.63 -9.45
N TYR A 158 2.86 10.68 -8.15
CA TYR A 158 3.88 10.98 -7.15
C TYR A 158 4.83 9.78 -7.08
N VAL A 159 6.04 9.96 -7.59
CA VAL A 159 7.17 9.02 -7.53
C VAL A 159 8.00 9.31 -6.30
#